data_AF-W7DGM5-F1
#
_entry.id   AF-W7DGM5-F1
#
_cell.length_a   1.000
_cell.length_b   1.000
_cell.length_c   1.000
_cell.angle_alpha   90.00
_cell.angle_beta   90.00
_cell.angle_gamma   90.00
#
_symmetry.space_group_name_H-M   'P 1'
#
loop_
_entity.id
_entity.type
_entity.pdbx_description
1 polymer ?
#
loop_
_entity_poly.entity_id
_entity_poly.type
_entity_poly.pdbx_seq_one_letter_code
_entity_poly.pdbx_strand_id
1 'polypeptide(L)'
;MEKQEEVLVKFRDLFNKMAWLNKEKMEQALQGHKPSEVHCMEYIGDHADANVTKMAGALYMTRGAISKITKKLIQKGYIATYQKEANKKEVYFSFNL
;
A
#
# COMPACT_ATOMS: atom_id res chain seq x y z
N MET A 1 11.34 -11.25 31.43
CA MET A 1 10.85 -11.35 30.05
C MET A 1 11.13 -12.74 29.55
N GLU A 2 10.17 -13.33 28.85
CA GLU A 2 10.39 -14.58 28.14
C GLU A 2 11.40 -14.34 26.99
N LYS A 3 12.26 -15.31 26.65
CA LYS A 3 13.28 -15.12 25.60
C LYS A 3 12.69 -14.69 24.25
N GLN A 4 11.46 -15.10 23.95
CA GLN A 4 10.72 -14.68 22.75
C GLN A 4 10.45 -13.17 22.74
N GLU A 5 10.05 -12.62 23.88
CA GLU A 5 9.76 -11.19 24.04
C GLU A 5 11.04 -10.35 23.84
N GLU A 6 12.17 -10.82 24.38
CA GLU A 6 13.47 -10.16 24.20
C GLU A 6 13.90 -10.09 22.73
N VAL A 7 13.66 -11.16 21.96
CA VAL A 7 13.95 -11.17 20.52
C VAL A 7 13.08 -10.16 19.77
N LEU A 8 11.79 -10.09 20.08
CA LEU A 8 10.87 -9.13 19.44
C LEU A 8 11.26 -7.68 19.72
N VAL A 9 11.70 -7.38 20.95
CA VAL A 9 12.22 -6.05 21.31
C VAL A 9 13.47 -5.71 20.51
N LYS A 10 14.46 -6.61 20.49
CA LYS A 10 15.71 -6.38 19.75
C LYS A 10 15.49 -6.27 18.24
N PHE A 11 14.55 -7.04 17.68
CA PHE A 11 14.16 -6.93 16.28
C PHE A 11 13.55 -5.57 15.96
N ARG A 12 12.62 -5.09 16.81
CA ARG A 12 12.02 -3.74 16.66
C ARG A 12 13.09 -2.65 16.70
N ASP A 13 14.05 -2.75 17.62
CA ASP A 13 15.14 -1.79 17.73
C ASP A 13 16.03 -1.77 16.47
N LEU A 14 16.36 -2.94 15.93
CA LEU A 14 17.10 -3.07 14.68
C LEU A 14 16.33 -2.44 13.51
N PHE A 15 15.04 -2.78 13.37
CA PHE A 15 14.17 -2.22 12.34
C PHE A 15 14.12 -0.69 12.42
N ASN A 16 13.95 -0.13 13.62
CA ASN A 16 13.91 1.32 13.82
C ASN A 16 15.23 2.00 13.42
N LYS A 17 16.38 1.40 13.75
CA LYS A 17 17.69 1.92 13.32
C LYS A 17 17.84 1.88 11.81
N MET A 18 17.41 0.79 11.17
CA MET A 18 17.42 0.67 9.70
C MET A 18 16.50 1.72 9.05
N ALA A 19 15.30 1.93 9.58
CA ALA A 19 14.39 2.94 9.07
C ALA A 19 14.97 4.36 9.20
N TRP A 20 15.63 4.67 10.33
CA TRP A 20 16.29 5.94 10.53
C TRP A 20 17.46 6.16 9.56
N LEU A 21 18.34 5.17 9.40
CA LEU A 21 19.47 5.25 8.47
C LEU A 21 19.04 5.42 7.01
N ASN A 22 17.91 4.82 6.63
CA ASN A 22 17.39 4.90 5.26
C ASN A 22 16.48 6.12 5.02
N LYS A 23 16.20 6.94 6.04
CA LYS A 23 15.19 7.98 5.98
C LYS A 23 15.37 8.93 4.79
N GLU A 24 16.54 9.54 4.67
CA GLU A 24 16.81 10.54 3.60
C GLU A 24 16.68 9.92 2.21
N LYS A 25 17.25 8.72 2.02
CA LYS A 25 17.14 7.97 0.77
C LYS A 25 15.67 7.68 0.41
N MET A 26 14.85 7.31 1.39
CA MET A 26 13.42 7.03 1.18
C MET A 26 12.61 8.29 0.93
N GLU A 27 12.89 9.40 1.62
CA GLU A 27 12.23 10.68 1.37
C GLU A 27 12.50 11.20 -0.05
N GLN A 28 13.73 11.02 -0.55
CA GLN A 28 14.08 11.34 -1.94
C GLN A 28 13.42 10.39 -2.94
N ALA A 29 13.52 9.07 -2.74
CA ALA A 29 12.97 8.09 -3.66
C ALA A 29 11.44 8.15 -3.76
N LEU A 30 10.76 8.55 -2.69
CA LEU A 30 9.30 8.66 -2.60
C LEU A 30 8.81 10.10 -2.71
N GLN A 31 9.61 11.01 -3.24
CA GLN A 31 9.26 12.44 -3.30
C GLN A 31 7.86 12.65 -3.92
N GLY A 32 6.96 13.28 -3.16
CA GLY A 32 5.56 13.52 -3.58
C GLY A 32 4.57 12.39 -3.26
N HIS A 33 5.03 11.28 -2.67
CA HIS A 33 4.24 10.10 -2.34
C HIS A 33 4.49 9.61 -0.92
N LYS A 34 3.43 9.13 -0.28
CA LYS A 34 3.56 8.35 0.96
C LYS A 34 3.91 6.90 0.63
N PRO A 35 4.64 6.18 1.51
CA PRO A 35 4.88 4.74 1.32
C PRO A 35 3.59 3.94 1.07
N SER A 36 2.50 4.27 1.76
CA SER A 36 1.20 3.61 1.57
C SER A 36 0.57 3.84 0.20
N GLU A 37 0.85 4.98 -0.45
CA GLU A 37 0.45 5.20 -1.85
C GLU A 37 1.22 4.25 -2.77
N VAL A 38 2.53 4.11 -2.55
CA VAL A 38 3.40 3.23 -3.35
C VAL A 38 3.04 1.75 -3.17
N HIS A 39 2.81 1.29 -1.94
CA HIS A 39 2.35 -0.10 -1.70
C HIS A 39 1.00 -0.39 -2.37
N CYS A 40 0.09 0.59 -2.40
CA CYS A 40 -1.17 0.42 -3.15
C CYS A 40 -0.92 0.34 -4.67
N MET A 41 -0.02 1.16 -5.21
CA MET A 41 0.34 1.14 -6.64
C MET A 41 1.01 -0.17 -7.04
N GLU A 42 1.97 -0.66 -6.24
CA GLU A 42 2.62 -1.96 -6.41
C GLU A 42 1.59 -3.10 -6.45
N TYR A 43 0.69 -3.15 -5.45
CA TYR A 43 -0.36 -4.16 -5.42
C TYR A 43 -1.27 -4.11 -6.66
N ILE A 44 -1.64 -2.92 -7.13
CA ILE A 44 -2.45 -2.74 -8.35
C ILE A 44 -1.69 -3.21 -9.60
N GLY A 45 -0.38 -2.99 -9.66
CA GLY A 45 0.46 -3.45 -10.76
C GLY A 45 0.58 -4.97 -10.83
N ASP A 46 0.70 -5.61 -9.68
CA ASP A 46 0.89 -7.06 -9.59
C ASP A 46 -0.42 -7.86 -9.71
N HIS A 47 -1.57 -7.20 -9.50
CA HIS A 47 -2.88 -7.87 -9.42
C HIS A 47 -3.89 -7.19 -10.34
N ALA A 48 -4.17 -7.83 -11.48
CA ALA A 48 -5.17 -7.33 -12.43
C ALA A 48 -6.54 -7.14 -11.78
N ASP A 49 -6.91 -7.91 -10.75
CA ASP A 49 -8.20 -7.87 -10.07
C ASP A 49 -8.17 -7.12 -8.72
N ALA A 50 -7.25 -6.17 -8.57
CA ALA A 50 -7.15 -5.31 -7.40
C ALA A 50 -8.45 -4.53 -7.14
N ASN A 51 -9.05 -4.75 -5.97
CA ASN A 51 -10.20 -3.99 -5.47
C ASN A 51 -10.00 -3.64 -3.99
N VAL A 52 -10.86 -2.76 -3.46
CA VAL A 52 -10.74 -2.25 -2.08
C VAL A 52 -10.68 -3.39 -1.04
N THR A 53 -11.51 -4.43 -1.20
CA THR A 53 -11.59 -5.53 -0.24
C THR A 53 -10.31 -6.38 -0.24
N LYS A 54 -9.81 -6.75 -1.42
CA LYS A 54 -8.59 -7.55 -1.58
C LYS A 54 -7.37 -6.78 -1.09
N MET A 55 -7.24 -5.52 -1.48
CA MET A 55 -6.17 -4.64 -1.04
C MET A 55 -6.16 -4.45 0.48
N ALA A 56 -7.34 -4.26 1.10
CA ALA A 56 -7.46 -4.12 2.54
C ALA A 56 -6.94 -5.36 3.29
N GLY A 57 -7.31 -6.55 2.80
CA GLY A 57 -6.82 -7.82 3.36
C GLY A 57 -5.32 -8.02 3.18
N ALA A 58 -4.81 -7.77 1.98
CA ALA A 58 -3.40 -8.00 1.65
C ALA A 58 -2.43 -7.00 2.30
N LEU A 59 -2.84 -5.74 2.41
CA LEU A 59 -1.99 -4.67 2.96
C LEU A 59 -2.20 -4.46 4.46
N TYR A 60 -3.03 -5.30 5.12
CA TYR A 60 -3.40 -5.16 6.53
C TYR A 60 -3.94 -3.75 6.88
N MET A 61 -4.75 -3.19 5.97
CA MET A 61 -5.34 -1.85 6.10
C MET A 61 -6.86 -1.92 6.17
N THR A 62 -7.49 -0.87 6.72
CA THR A 62 -8.95 -0.78 6.67
C THR A 62 -9.42 -0.43 5.25
N ARG A 63 -10.61 -0.91 4.88
CA ARG A 63 -11.26 -0.54 3.60
C ARG A 63 -11.37 0.97 3.42
N GLY A 64 -11.67 1.71 4.48
CA GLY A 64 -11.73 3.18 4.44
C GLY A 64 -10.38 3.84 4.11
N ALA A 65 -9.28 3.31 4.65
CA ALA A 65 -7.94 3.80 4.34
C ALA A 65 -7.56 3.52 2.88
N ILE A 66 -7.82 2.30 2.37
CA ILE A 66 -7.60 1.95 0.97
C ILE A 66 -8.45 2.83 0.04
N SER A 67 -9.74 3.01 0.33
CA SER A 67 -10.60 3.89 -0.47
C SER A 67 -10.09 5.34 -0.51
N LYS A 68 -9.57 5.85 0.61
CA LYS A 68 -8.98 7.19 0.67
C LYS A 68 -7.72 7.31 -0.19
N ILE A 69 -6.84 6.30 -0.13
CA ILE A 69 -5.58 6.28 -0.89
C ILE A 69 -5.86 6.15 -2.39
N THR A 70 -6.68 5.18 -2.79
CA THR A 70 -7.03 4.95 -4.21
C THR A 70 -7.74 6.16 -4.81
N LYS A 71 -8.65 6.83 -4.08
CA LYS A 71 -9.23 8.11 -4.53
C LYS A 71 -8.18 9.18 -4.80
N LYS A 72 -7.15 9.29 -3.95
CA LYS A 72 -6.03 10.23 -4.15
C LYS A 72 -5.19 9.86 -5.37
N LEU A 73 -4.92 8.57 -5.59
CA LEU A 73 -4.18 8.09 -6.76
C LEU A 73 -4.94 8.34 -8.07
N ILE A 74 -6.27 8.17 -8.06
CA ILE A 74 -7.15 8.54 -9.19
C ILE A 74 -7.08 10.04 -9.46
N GLN A 75 -7.19 10.88 -8.42
CA GLN A 75 -7.08 12.34 -8.55
C GLN A 75 -5.73 12.80 -9.11
N LYS A 76 -4.65 12.08 -8.78
CA LYS A 76 -3.32 12.33 -9.34
C LYS A 76 -3.13 11.76 -10.76
N GLY A 77 -4.11 11.01 -11.29
CA GLY A 77 -4.06 10.45 -12.63
C GLY A 77 -3.17 9.22 -12.78
N TYR A 78 -2.85 8.51 -11.69
CA TYR A 78 -2.02 7.29 -11.79
C TYR A 78 -2.83 6.04 -12.10
N ILE A 79 -4.05 5.95 -11.57
CA ILE A 79 -4.91 4.79 -11.74
C ILE A 79 -6.31 5.22 -12.18
N ALA A 80 -7.03 4.31 -12.82
CA ALA A 80 -8.45 4.41 -13.13
C ALA A 80 -9.22 3.26 -12.47
N THR A 81 -10.54 3.42 -12.45
CA THR A 81 -11.46 2.36 -12.07
C THR A 81 -12.01 1.66 -13.29
N TYR A 82 -12.19 0.35 -13.20
CA TYR A 82 -12.91 -0.42 -14.20
C TYR A 82 -13.85 -1.44 -13.53
N GLN A 83 -14.77 -2.00 -14.31
CA GLN A 83 -15.65 -3.08 -13.88
C GLN A 83 -15.53 -4.25 -14.86
N LYS A 84 -15.60 -5.47 -14.35
CA LYS A 84 -15.60 -6.67 -15.21
C LYS A 84 -17.00 -6.86 -15.80
N GLU A 85 -17.09 -7.29 -17.05
CA GLU A 85 -18.39 -7.50 -17.72
C GLU A 85 -19.31 -8.45 -16.93
N ALA A 86 -18.74 -9.53 -16.38
CA ALA A 86 -19.45 -10.52 -15.57
C ALA A 86 -19.80 -10.05 -14.15
N ASN A 87 -19.20 -8.95 -13.66
CA ASN A 87 -19.45 -8.42 -12.31
C ASN A 87 -19.43 -6.88 -12.31
N LYS A 88 -20.62 -6.30 -12.51
CA LYS A 88 -20.87 -4.86 -12.46
C LYS A 88 -21.07 -4.29 -11.04
N LYS A 89 -21.02 -5.13 -9.99
CA LYS A 89 -21.14 -4.67 -8.60
C LYS A 89 -19.80 -4.23 -8.03
N GLU A 90 -18.73 -4.93 -8.40
CA GLU A 90 -17.39 -4.61 -7.93
C GLU A 90 -16.73 -3.55 -8.80
N VAL A 91 -15.84 -2.76 -8.16
CA VAL A 91 -14.99 -1.77 -8.81
C VAL A 91 -13.55 -2.19 -8.57
N TYR A 92 -12.80 -2.27 -9.65
CA TYR A 92 -11.39 -2.66 -9.67
C TYR A 92 -10.52 -1.48 -10.09
N PHE A 93 -9.22 -1.58 -9.87
CA PHE A 93 -8.24 -0.55 -10.20
C PHE A 93 -7.21 -1.05 -11.20
N SER A 94 -6.79 -0.17 -12.10
CA SER A 94 -5.69 -0.41 -13.05
C SER A 94 -4.90 0.88 -13.27
N PHE A 95 -3.65 0.78 -13.70
CA PHE A 95 -2.90 1.97 -14.14
C PHE A 95 -3.57 2.63 -15.34
N ASN A 96 -3.44 3.95 -15.44
CA ASN A 96 -3.77 4.67 -16.66
C ASN A 96 -2.68 4.35 -17.69
N LEU A 97 -3.08 3.75 -18.81
CA LEU A 97 -2.25 3.68 -20.02
C LEU A 97 -2.32 5.00 -20.78
#